data_AF-A0A087E332-F1
#
_entry.id   AF-A0A087E332-F1
#
_cell.length_a   1.000
_cell.length_b   1.000
_cell.length_c   1.000
_cell.angle_alpha   90.00
_cell.angle_beta   90.00
_cell.angle_gamma   90.00
#
_symmetry.space_group_name_H-M   'P 1'
#
loop_
_entity.id
_entity.type
_entity.pdbx_description
1 polymer ?
#
loop_
_entity_poly.entity_id
_entity_poly.type
_entity_poly.pdbx_seq_one_letter_code
_entity_poly.pdbx_strand_id
1 'polypeptide(L)'
;MGNIVDYVRTDFRTFAEHPFSAVDSLLLSELSYIRLPLVVPVFGAARSIDTIALTGLLRAEDFPMMFAADSQQVNSARLDLLVAVAESPRFRGLRVGEYIQRDDVDREQQFAAMTFDLGELRG
;
A
#
# COMPACT_ATOMS: atom_id res chain seq x y z
N MET A 1 3.51 -4.81 23.67
CA MET A 1 2.34 -4.52 22.81
C MET A 1 2.87 -4.47 21.39
N GLY A 2 2.42 -5.35 20.50
CA GLY A 2 2.88 -5.34 19.10
C GLY A 2 2.16 -4.27 18.28
N ASN A 3 2.81 -3.75 17.24
CA ASN A 3 2.23 -2.81 16.28
C ASN A 3 1.79 -3.53 14.97
N ILE A 4 1.32 -2.79 13.97
CA ILE A 4 0.88 -3.37 12.69
C ILE A 4 2.03 -4.03 11.90
N VAL A 5 3.28 -3.61 12.07
CA VAL A 5 4.45 -4.25 11.44
C VAL A 5 4.71 -5.61 12.09
N ASP A 6 4.63 -5.68 13.42
CA ASP A 6 4.74 -6.96 14.14
C ASP A 6 3.66 -7.94 13.69
N TYR A 7 2.43 -7.46 13.50
CA TYR A 7 1.32 -8.26 12.97
C TYR A 7 1.65 -8.85 11.60
N VAL A 8 2.10 -8.03 10.66
CA VAL A 8 2.44 -8.46 9.28
C VAL A 8 3.56 -9.51 9.26
N ARG A 9 4.54 -9.37 10.17
CA ARG A 9 5.70 -10.27 10.28
C ARG A 9 5.44 -11.54 11.09
N THR A 10 4.29 -11.68 11.75
CA THR A 10 4.02 -12.84 12.62
C THR A 10 2.74 -13.59 12.27
N ASP A 11 1.74 -12.93 11.69
CA ASP A 11 0.49 -13.55 11.26
C ASP A 11 0.54 -13.92 9.77
N PHE A 12 0.81 -15.19 9.50
CA PHE A 12 0.94 -15.73 8.15
C PHE A 12 -0.30 -16.49 7.67
N ARG A 13 -1.39 -16.51 8.46
CA ARG A 13 -2.64 -17.14 8.04
C ARG A 13 -3.10 -16.51 6.74
N THR A 14 -3.53 -17.27 5.76
CA THR A 14 -4.04 -16.72 4.50
C THR A 14 -5.36 -16.00 4.71
N PHE A 15 -5.82 -15.23 3.72
CA PHE A 15 -7.16 -14.64 3.76
C PHE A 15 -8.29 -15.69 3.74
N ALA A 16 -8.01 -16.94 3.33
CA ALA A 16 -8.95 -18.06 3.44
C ALA A 16 -9.03 -18.62 4.88
N GLU A 17 -7.90 -18.68 5.58
CA GLU A 17 -7.82 -19.16 6.98
C GLU A 17 -8.30 -18.10 7.98
N HIS A 18 -8.01 -16.83 7.70
CA HIS A 18 -8.44 -15.69 8.50
C HIS A 18 -8.94 -14.58 7.56
N PRO A 19 -10.26 -14.41 7.43
CA PRO A 19 -10.86 -13.39 6.57
C PRO A 19 -10.33 -11.99 6.82
N PHE A 20 -10.52 -11.11 5.84
CA PHE A 20 -10.14 -9.71 5.93
C PHE A 20 -10.70 -9.06 7.21
N SER A 21 -9.84 -8.37 7.94
CA SER A 21 -10.11 -7.86 9.29
C SER A 21 -9.86 -6.36 9.39
N ALA A 22 -10.23 -5.77 10.54
CA ALA A 22 -9.97 -4.37 10.82
C ALA A 22 -8.47 -4.03 10.84
N VAL A 23 -7.60 -4.98 11.22
CA VAL A 23 -6.15 -4.78 11.23
C VAL A 23 -5.60 -4.75 9.81
N ASP A 24 -6.10 -5.61 8.92
CA ASP A 24 -5.77 -5.58 7.49
C ASP A 24 -6.20 -4.23 6.86
N SER A 25 -7.39 -3.73 7.21
CA SER A 25 -7.87 -2.43 6.76
C SER A 25 -7.02 -1.26 7.24
N LEU A 26 -6.55 -1.30 8.50
CA LEU A 26 -5.65 -0.29 9.05
C LEU A 26 -4.30 -0.28 8.32
N LEU A 27 -3.76 -1.46 8.03
CA LEU A 27 -2.53 -1.60 7.25
C LEU A 27 -2.67 -0.96 5.87
N LEU A 28 -3.73 -1.28 5.13
CA LEU A 28 -3.95 -0.71 3.79
C LEU A 28 -4.17 0.80 3.84
N SER A 29 -4.82 1.28 4.92
CA SER A 29 -4.99 2.71 5.17
C SER A 29 -3.65 3.41 5.40
N GLU A 30 -2.73 2.79 6.15
CA GLU A 30 -1.40 3.37 6.37
C GLU A 30 -0.57 3.39 5.07
N LEU A 31 -0.65 2.33 4.26
CA LEU A 31 0.00 2.29 2.94
C LEU A 31 -0.55 3.36 1.99
N SER A 32 -1.81 3.76 2.13
CA SER A 32 -2.43 4.77 1.26
C SER A 32 -1.82 6.16 1.38
N TYR A 33 -1.07 6.43 2.46
CA TYR A 33 -0.32 7.67 2.64
C TYR A 33 1.03 7.69 1.89
N ILE A 34 1.44 6.57 1.30
CA ILE A 34 2.62 6.52 0.44
C ILE A 34 2.25 7.12 -0.91
N ARG A 35 3.05 8.08 -1.40
CA ARG A 35 2.84 8.63 -2.75
C ARG A 35 3.23 7.56 -3.77
N LEU A 36 2.33 7.24 -4.68
CA LEU A 36 2.57 6.17 -5.64
C LEU A 36 3.36 6.68 -6.86
N PRO A 37 4.42 5.96 -7.29
CA PRO A 37 5.21 6.34 -8.46
C PRO A 37 4.40 6.20 -9.76
N LEU A 38 4.87 6.88 -10.82
CA LEU A 38 4.21 6.91 -12.13
C LEU A 38 4.03 5.54 -12.81
N VAL A 39 4.73 4.52 -12.32
CA VAL A 39 4.56 3.13 -12.79
C VAL A 39 3.24 2.50 -12.32
N VAL A 40 2.60 3.05 -11.28
CA VAL A 40 1.30 2.56 -10.82
C VAL A 40 0.19 3.02 -11.79
N PRO A 41 -0.68 2.12 -12.26
CA PRO A 41 -1.79 2.48 -13.15
C PRO A 41 -2.71 3.55 -12.54
N VAL A 42 -2.99 4.57 -13.34
CA VAL A 42 -3.88 5.69 -12.96
C VAL A 42 -5.33 5.30 -13.18
N PHE A 43 -6.20 5.72 -12.26
CA PHE A 43 -7.65 5.50 -12.35
C PHE A 43 -8.22 5.95 -13.69
N GLY A 44 -8.93 5.05 -14.37
CA GLY A 44 -9.62 5.33 -15.64
C GLY A 44 -8.72 5.38 -16.87
N ALA A 45 -7.42 5.06 -16.75
CA ALA A 45 -6.51 4.95 -17.91
C ALA A 45 -6.78 3.68 -18.74
N ALA A 46 -7.15 2.58 -18.08
CA ALA A 46 -7.46 1.30 -18.70
C ALA A 46 -8.98 1.08 -18.80
N ARG A 47 -9.41 0.18 -19.71
CA ARG A 47 -10.81 -0.24 -19.84
C ARG A 47 -11.25 -1.23 -18.76
N SER A 48 -10.31 -1.76 -18.00
CA SER A 48 -10.47 -2.72 -16.91
C SER A 48 -9.55 -2.33 -15.75
N ILE A 49 -9.81 -2.86 -14.55
CA ILE A 49 -8.93 -2.65 -13.39
C ILE A 49 -7.50 -3.08 -13.75
N ASP A 50 -6.56 -2.14 -13.65
CA ASP A 50 -5.15 -2.39 -13.88
C ASP A 50 -4.35 -2.16 -12.60
N THR A 51 -3.48 -3.11 -12.27
CA THR A 51 -2.70 -3.11 -11.02
C THR A 51 -1.31 -3.66 -11.26
N ILE A 52 -0.34 -3.24 -10.44
CA ILE A 52 1.00 -3.82 -10.36
C ILE A 52 1.20 -4.53 -9.02
N ALA A 53 2.12 -5.49 -8.95
CA ALA A 53 2.50 -6.09 -7.68
C ALA A 53 3.06 -5.01 -6.74
N LEU A 54 2.66 -5.04 -5.46
CA LEU A 54 3.10 -4.05 -4.48
C LEU A 54 4.62 -4.09 -4.27
N THR A 55 5.24 -5.26 -4.44
CA THR A 55 6.70 -5.44 -4.44
C THR A 55 7.41 -4.63 -5.53
N GLY A 56 6.71 -4.27 -6.61
CA GLY A 56 7.22 -3.37 -7.65
C GLY A 56 7.47 -1.95 -7.17
N LEU A 57 6.96 -1.58 -5.99
CA LEU A 57 7.23 -0.29 -5.34
C LEU A 57 8.56 -0.27 -4.56
N LEU A 58 9.22 -1.41 -4.36
CA LEU A 58 10.49 -1.52 -3.62
C LEU A 58 11.68 -1.11 -4.50
N ARG A 59 11.67 0.13 -4.99
CA ARG A 59 12.68 0.71 -5.86
C ARG A 59 13.32 1.91 -5.16
N ALA A 60 14.60 1.79 -4.81
CA ALA A 60 15.29 2.79 -4.02
C ALA A 60 15.31 4.17 -4.69
N GLU A 61 15.32 4.21 -6.03
CA GLU A 61 15.25 5.44 -6.82
C GLU A 61 13.92 6.19 -6.68
N ASP A 62 12.82 5.50 -6.32
CA ASP A 62 11.49 6.10 -6.18
C ASP A 62 11.22 6.57 -4.72
N PHE A 63 11.95 6.06 -3.74
CA PHE A 63 11.73 6.31 -2.31
C PHE A 63 11.70 7.79 -1.90
N PRO A 64 12.59 8.68 -2.39
CA PRO A 64 12.55 10.10 -2.02
C PRO A 64 11.22 10.79 -2.37
N MET A 65 10.57 10.35 -3.45
CA MET A 65 9.27 10.88 -3.86
C MET A 65 8.12 10.20 -3.09
N MET A 66 8.21 8.88 -2.90
CA MET A 66 7.19 8.07 -2.23
C MET A 66 6.99 8.48 -0.75
N PHE A 67 8.09 8.77 -0.05
CA PHE A 67 8.12 9.09 1.37
C PHE A 67 8.45 10.57 1.59
N ALA A 68 7.52 11.42 1.20
CA ALA A 68 7.66 12.89 1.25
C ALA A 68 6.88 13.54 2.40
N ALA A 69 6.63 12.83 3.51
CA ALA A 69 6.04 13.45 4.70
C ALA A 69 7.08 14.32 5.43
N ASP A 70 6.60 15.33 6.17
CA ASP A 70 7.47 16.26 6.91
C ASP A 70 8.25 15.60 8.07
N SER A 71 7.92 14.34 8.41
CA SER A 71 8.59 13.58 9.48
C SER A 71 9.36 12.39 8.92
N GLN A 72 10.67 12.38 9.14
CA GLN A 72 11.54 11.26 8.80
C GLN A 72 11.15 9.97 9.55
N GLN A 73 10.66 10.08 10.79
CA GLN A 73 10.18 8.92 11.56
C GLN A 73 8.98 8.27 10.89
N VAL A 74 8.03 9.07 10.40
CA VAL A 74 6.85 8.57 9.65
C VAL A 74 7.28 7.92 8.34
N ASN A 75 8.20 8.55 7.60
CA ASN A 75 8.73 8.01 6.36
C ASN A 75 9.40 6.63 6.57
N SER A 76 10.26 6.51 7.59
CA SER A 76 10.90 5.24 7.94
C SER A 76 9.90 4.16 8.36
N ALA A 77 8.87 4.52 9.12
CA ALA A 77 7.84 3.57 9.55
C ALA A 77 7.02 3.02 8.37
N ARG A 78 6.68 3.86 7.40
CA ARG A 78 5.96 3.44 6.19
C ARG A 78 6.81 2.57 5.27
N LEU A 79 8.10 2.88 5.15
CA LEU A 79 9.03 2.02 4.43
C LEU A 79 9.15 0.65 5.10
N ASP A 80 9.30 0.60 6.44
CA ASP A 80 9.34 -0.66 7.18
C ASP A 80 8.05 -1.47 7.02
N LEU A 81 6.88 -0.81 7.01
CA LEU A 81 5.61 -1.45 6.72
C LEU A 81 5.55 -2.02 5.29
N LEU A 82 5.97 -1.26 4.28
CA LEU A 82 6.00 -1.71 2.89
C LEU A 82 6.92 -2.93 2.71
N VAL A 83 8.09 -2.91 3.35
CA VAL A 83 9.04 -4.04 3.38
C VAL A 83 8.42 -5.24 4.08
N ALA A 84 7.83 -5.07 5.26
CA ALA A 84 7.17 -6.14 5.99
C ALA A 84 6.05 -6.81 5.18
N VAL A 85 5.26 -6.02 4.46
CA VAL A 85 4.20 -6.54 3.58
C VAL A 85 4.77 -7.42 2.46
N ALA A 86 5.91 -7.02 1.88
CA ALA A 86 6.61 -7.82 0.87
C ALA A 86 7.23 -9.11 1.44
N GLU A 87 7.64 -9.10 2.71
CA GLU A 87 8.16 -10.27 3.42
C GLU A 87 7.04 -11.27 3.77
N SER A 88 5.85 -10.79 4.08
CA SER A 88 4.76 -11.60 4.64
C SER A 88 4.10 -12.52 3.63
N PRO A 89 3.99 -13.84 3.89
CA PRO A 89 3.24 -14.76 3.05
C PRO A 89 1.77 -14.38 2.83
N ARG A 90 1.14 -13.77 3.84
CA ARG A 90 -0.26 -13.32 3.78
C ARG A 90 -0.45 -12.16 2.80
N PHE A 91 0.52 -11.24 2.71
CA PHE A 91 0.36 -9.97 2.01
C PHE A 91 1.28 -9.77 0.79
N ARG A 92 2.32 -10.58 0.59
CA ARG A 92 3.26 -10.40 -0.54
C ARG A 92 2.62 -10.55 -1.93
N GLY A 93 1.41 -11.11 -1.99
CA GLY A 93 0.60 -11.20 -3.21
C GLY A 93 -0.23 -9.95 -3.53
N LEU A 94 -0.24 -8.94 -2.64
CA LEU A 94 -0.98 -7.70 -2.83
C LEU A 94 -0.57 -6.98 -4.12
N ARG A 95 -1.57 -6.41 -4.79
CA ARG A 95 -1.38 -5.54 -5.96
C ARG A 95 -2.03 -4.19 -5.71
N VAL A 96 -1.50 -3.15 -6.34
CA VAL A 96 -2.00 -1.78 -6.22
C VAL A 96 -2.18 -1.14 -7.59
N GLY A 97 -3.23 -0.36 -7.76
CA GLY A 97 -3.53 0.35 -9.00
C GLY A 97 -4.72 1.28 -8.84
N GLU A 98 -5.31 1.68 -9.97
CA GLU A 98 -6.44 2.62 -10.00
C GLU A 98 -6.20 3.86 -9.15
N TYR A 99 -5.00 4.42 -9.24
CA TYR A 99 -4.56 5.52 -8.40
C TYR A 99 -5.04 6.87 -8.93
N ILE A 100 -5.55 7.72 -8.04
CA ILE A 100 -5.84 9.11 -8.34
C ILE A 100 -5.39 9.97 -7.15
N GLN A 101 -4.65 11.03 -7.45
CA GLN A 101 -4.33 12.09 -6.50
C GLN A 101 -4.86 13.41 -7.04
N ARG A 102 -5.44 14.23 -6.16
CA ARG A 102 -5.91 15.58 -6.44
C ARG A 102 -5.42 16.49 -5.33
N ASP A 103 -4.55 17.42 -5.71
CA ASP A 103 -4.12 18.52 -4.87
C ASP A 103 -4.68 19.80 -5.46
N ASP A 104 -5.57 20.46 -4.73
CA ASP A 104 -6.11 21.77 -5.07
C ASP A 104 -5.80 22.74 -3.93
N VAL A 105 -4.79 23.59 -4.15
CA VAL A 105 -4.31 24.56 -3.16
C VAL A 105 -5.36 25.64 -2.89
N ASP A 106 -6.13 26.03 -3.90
CA ASP A 106 -7.15 27.09 -3.77
C ASP A 106 -8.37 26.59 -3.00
N ARG A 107 -8.63 25.27 -3.03
CA ARG A 107 -9.73 24.61 -2.30
C ARG A 107 -9.28 23.89 -1.03
N GLU A 108 -8.02 24.02 -0.63
CA GLU A 108 -7.40 23.30 0.50
C GLU A 108 -7.67 21.78 0.45
N GLN A 109 -7.75 21.22 -0.75
CA GLN A 109 -8.10 19.82 -0.94
C GLN A 109 -6.86 19.00 -1.24
N GLN A 110 -6.56 18.03 -0.36
CA GLN A 110 -5.64 16.94 -0.65
C GLN A 110 -6.42 15.63 -0.59
N PHE A 111 -6.54 14.96 -1.73
CA PHE A 111 -7.26 13.70 -1.86
C PHE A 111 -6.40 12.70 -2.63
N ALA A 112 -6.29 11.49 -2.10
CA ALA A 112 -5.74 10.36 -2.84
C ALA A 112 -6.65 9.15 -2.64
N ALA A 113 -6.82 8.36 -3.70
CA ALA A 113 -7.47 7.05 -3.66
C ALA A 113 -6.69 6.07 -4.52
N MET A 114 -6.68 4.82 -4.09
CA MET A 114 -6.05 3.70 -4.77
C MET A 114 -6.85 2.42 -4.49
N THR A 115 -6.72 1.44 -5.38
CA THR A 115 -7.32 0.13 -5.20
C THR A 115 -6.23 -0.88 -4.85
N PHE A 116 -6.45 -1.61 -3.76
CA PHE A 116 -5.66 -2.79 -3.42
C PHE A 116 -6.41 -4.04 -3.86
N ASP A 117 -5.78 -4.81 -4.72
CA ASP A 117 -6.23 -6.15 -5.07
C ASP A 117 -5.51 -7.15 -4.15
N LEU A 118 -6.30 -7.92 -3.39
CA LEU A 118 -5.80 -8.90 -2.43
C LEU A 118 -5.19 -10.14 -3.10
N GLY A 119 -5.19 -10.17 -4.44
CA GLY A 119 -4.74 -11.28 -5.26
C GLY A 119 -5.76 -12.43 -5.27
N GLU A 120 -5.39 -13.55 -5.90
CA GLU A 120 -6.17 -14.77 -5.72
C GLU A 120 -6.09 -15.19 -4.25
N LEU A 121 -7.26 -15.26 -3.60
CA LEU A 121 -7.49 -16.02 -2.39
C LEU A 121 -7.20 -17.50 -2.69
N ARG A 122 -5.93 -17.88 -2.80
CA ARG A 122 -5.54 -19.28 -2.94
C ARG A 122 -5.77 -19.95 -1.58
N GLY A 123 -6.97 -20.52 -1.44
CA GLY A 123 -7.28 -21.55 -0.46
C GLY A 123 -6.60 -22.87 -0.82
#